data_AF-A0A5C9ADC0-F1
#
_entry.id   AF-A0A5C9ADC0-F1
#
_cell.length_a   1.000
_cell.length_b   1.000
_cell.length_c   1.000
_cell.angle_alpha   90.00
_cell.angle_beta   90.00
_cell.angle_gamma   90.00
#
_symmetry.space_group_name_H-M   'P 1'
#
loop_
_entity.id
_entity.type
_entity.pdbx_description
1 polymer ?
#
loop_
_entity_poly.entity_id
_entity_poly.type
_entity_poly.pdbx_seq_one_letter_code
_entity_poly.pdbx_strand_id
1 'polypeptide(L)'
;ALIVGAALQLSAETTAYLVSMAMIASGIGTWLQVNRYGIVGSGLLSIQSVNFSFVTVMIALGSSMKSDGFHEELIMSSLLGVSFVGAFLVVGSSFILPYLRRVITPTVSGIVVLMIGLSLIKVGIIDFGGGFAAKSSGTFGNYEHLGVGLLVLIVVIGFNCCRSPLLRMGGIAIGLCVGYIASLCLGMVDFSSMRNLPLITIPHPFKYGFSFSFHQFLVVGTIYLLSVLEAVGDITATAMVSRRPIQGEEYQSRLKGGVLADGLVSVIASAVGSLPLTTFAQNNGVIQMTGVASRYVGRTIAVMLVILGLFPMIGGFFTTIPSAVLGGAMTLM
;
A
#
# COMPACT_ATOMS: atom_id res chain seq x y z
N ALA A 1 -1.03 1.98 -5.60
CA ALA A 1 -1.68 2.00 -6.94
C ALA A 1 -1.49 3.35 -7.61
N LEU A 2 -2.00 4.45 -7.04
CA LEU A 2 -1.88 5.81 -7.61
C LEU A 2 -0.44 6.19 -7.99
N ILE A 3 0.52 6.00 -7.08
CA ILE A 3 1.93 6.33 -7.32
C ILE A 3 2.49 5.57 -8.54
N VAL A 4 2.27 4.25 -8.57
CA VAL A 4 2.74 3.39 -9.67
C VAL A 4 2.03 3.77 -10.98
N GLY A 5 0.73 4.04 -10.93
CA GLY A 5 -0.05 4.49 -12.09
C GLY A 5 0.46 5.82 -12.67
N ALA A 6 0.68 6.81 -11.80
CA ALA A 6 1.20 8.12 -12.20
C ALA A 6 2.65 8.02 -12.74
N ALA A 7 3.50 7.24 -12.09
CA ALA A 7 4.90 7.09 -12.48
C ALA A 7 5.06 6.35 -13.83
N LEU A 8 4.24 5.33 -14.08
CA LEU A 8 4.23 4.60 -15.35
C LEU A 8 3.39 5.28 -16.44
N GLN A 9 2.65 6.35 -16.08
CA GLN A 9 1.66 7.04 -16.91
C GLN A 9 0.63 6.06 -17.49
N LEU A 10 0.10 5.20 -16.62
CA LEU A 10 -1.00 4.28 -16.97
C LEU A 10 -2.27 5.09 -17.26
N SER A 11 -3.19 4.48 -18.02
CA SER A 11 -4.51 5.08 -18.20
C SER A 11 -5.23 5.30 -16.86
N ALA A 12 -6.11 6.30 -16.82
CA ALA A 12 -6.93 6.56 -15.63
C ALA A 12 -7.83 5.37 -15.30
N GLU A 13 -8.31 4.64 -16.32
CA GLU A 13 -9.11 3.43 -16.15
C GLU A 13 -8.30 2.29 -15.49
N THR A 14 -7.08 2.02 -15.98
CA THR A 14 -6.16 1.05 -15.38
C THR A 14 -5.88 1.42 -13.94
N THR A 15 -5.56 2.68 -13.66
CA THR A 15 -5.23 3.15 -12.32
C THR A 15 -6.43 3.03 -11.37
N ALA A 16 -7.63 3.44 -11.81
CA ALA A 16 -8.85 3.28 -11.04
C ALA A 16 -9.18 1.81 -10.75
N TYR A 17 -8.96 0.92 -11.72
CA TYR A 17 -9.08 -0.52 -11.53
C TYR A 17 -8.08 -1.04 -10.48
N LEU A 18 -6.80 -0.66 -10.56
CA LEU A 18 -5.78 -1.06 -9.57
C LEU A 18 -6.12 -0.58 -8.16
N VAL A 19 -6.65 0.65 -8.01
CA VAL A 19 -7.11 1.18 -6.72
C VAL A 19 -8.27 0.35 -6.18
N SER A 20 -9.27 0.08 -7.03
CA SER A 20 -10.44 -0.72 -6.68
C SER A 20 -10.06 -2.14 -6.22
N MET A 21 -9.21 -2.81 -7.00
CA MET A 21 -8.69 -4.13 -6.65
C MET A 21 -7.84 -4.13 -5.39
N ALA A 22 -7.04 -3.08 -5.17
CA ALA A 22 -6.28 -2.92 -3.92
C ALA A 22 -7.20 -2.80 -2.70
N MET A 23 -8.32 -2.09 -2.81
CA MET A 23 -9.31 -2.01 -1.72
C MET A 23 -9.99 -3.36 -1.47
N ILE A 24 -10.41 -4.07 -2.51
CA ILE A 24 -11.01 -5.41 -2.38
C ILE A 24 -10.01 -6.39 -1.75
N ALA A 25 -8.78 -6.45 -2.27
CA ALA A 25 -7.73 -7.35 -1.78
C ALA A 25 -7.32 -7.01 -0.34
N SER A 26 -7.23 -5.71 0.01
CA SER A 26 -6.99 -5.23 1.38
C SER A 26 -8.12 -5.62 2.32
N GLY A 27 -9.38 -5.54 1.88
CA GLY A 27 -10.53 -5.98 2.66
C GLY A 27 -10.52 -7.50 2.92
N ILE A 28 -10.34 -8.30 1.85
CA ILE A 28 -10.22 -9.77 1.95
C ILE A 28 -9.05 -10.14 2.87
N GLY A 29 -7.90 -9.49 2.68
CA GLY A 29 -6.72 -9.77 3.47
C GLY A 29 -6.88 -9.39 4.93
N THR A 30 -7.47 -8.24 5.22
CA THR A 30 -7.78 -7.82 6.59
C THR A 30 -8.72 -8.82 7.25
N TRP A 31 -9.74 -9.31 6.54
CA TRP A 31 -10.63 -10.35 7.06
C TRP A 31 -9.89 -11.64 7.38
N LEU A 32 -9.00 -12.08 6.48
CA LEU A 32 -8.19 -13.28 6.65
C LEU A 32 -7.17 -13.15 7.79
N GLN A 33 -6.59 -11.97 7.98
CA GLN A 33 -5.57 -11.71 9.00
C GLN A 33 -6.18 -11.66 10.41
N VAL A 34 -7.34 -11.00 10.53
CA VAL A 34 -8.04 -10.77 11.80
C VAL A 34 -8.69 -12.05 12.33
N ASN A 35 -9.14 -12.92 11.42
CA ASN A 35 -9.68 -14.22 11.76
C ASN A 35 -8.56 -15.28 11.77
N ARG A 36 -8.62 -16.24 12.69
CA ARG A 36 -7.66 -17.34 12.73
C ARG A 36 -8.34 -18.59 12.20
N TYR A 37 -8.17 -18.86 10.92
CA TYR A 37 -8.70 -20.07 10.27
C TYR A 37 -7.62 -21.15 10.29
N GLY A 38 -7.55 -21.88 11.41
CA GLY A 38 -6.54 -22.93 11.61
C GLY A 38 -5.12 -22.35 11.59
N ILE A 39 -4.36 -22.67 10.55
CA ILE A 39 -2.99 -22.21 10.35
C ILE A 39 -2.87 -20.82 9.73
N VAL A 40 -3.96 -20.22 9.24
CA VAL A 40 -3.95 -18.94 8.52
C VAL A 40 -4.51 -17.81 9.39
N GLY A 41 -3.84 -16.66 9.36
CA GLY A 41 -4.23 -15.44 10.05
C GLY A 41 -3.48 -15.23 11.37
N SER A 42 -3.20 -13.95 11.70
CA SER A 42 -2.52 -13.58 12.94
C SER A 42 -3.47 -13.63 14.15
N GLY A 43 -4.77 -13.48 13.92
CA GLY A 43 -5.75 -13.32 14.99
C GLY A 43 -5.54 -12.03 15.78
N LEU A 44 -4.90 -11.02 15.21
CA LEU A 44 -4.79 -9.69 15.80
C LEU A 44 -5.53 -8.68 14.93
N LEU A 45 -5.73 -7.47 15.43
CA LEU A 45 -6.17 -6.37 14.57
C LEU A 45 -4.99 -5.98 13.67
N SER A 46 -4.72 -6.78 12.65
CA SER A 46 -3.64 -6.60 11.68
C SER A 46 -4.31 -6.30 10.34
N ILE A 47 -4.38 -5.02 9.99
CA ILE A 47 -4.98 -4.56 8.73
C ILE A 47 -3.99 -4.86 7.60
N GLN A 48 -4.48 -5.32 6.45
CA GLN A 48 -3.66 -5.51 5.24
C GLN A 48 -3.74 -4.28 4.35
N SER A 49 -2.63 -3.85 3.78
CA SER A 49 -2.59 -2.75 2.81
C SER A 49 -1.56 -3.02 1.73
N VAL A 50 -1.57 -2.23 0.66
CA VAL A 50 -0.55 -2.31 -0.39
C VAL A 50 0.81 -1.98 0.20
N ASN A 51 1.79 -2.84 -0.04
CA ASN A 51 3.13 -2.69 0.51
C ASN A 51 3.92 -1.62 -0.25
N PHE A 52 4.42 -0.61 0.46
CA PHE A 52 5.19 0.48 -0.13
C PHE A 52 6.56 0.07 -0.66
N SER A 53 7.18 -0.96 -0.08
CA SER A 53 8.46 -1.52 -0.54
C SER A 53 8.43 -1.94 -2.01
N PHE A 54 7.26 -2.33 -2.52
CA PHE A 54 7.08 -2.69 -3.92
C PHE A 54 6.94 -1.48 -4.85
N VAL A 55 6.59 -0.30 -4.34
CA VAL A 55 6.33 0.88 -5.19
C VAL A 55 7.58 1.24 -5.99
N THR A 56 8.72 1.42 -5.33
CA THR A 56 9.97 1.82 -5.98
C THR A 56 10.43 0.77 -7.00
N VAL A 57 10.31 -0.51 -6.67
CA VAL A 57 10.71 -1.61 -7.56
C VAL A 57 9.78 -1.75 -8.76
N MET A 58 8.47 -1.63 -8.56
CA MET A 58 7.49 -1.69 -9.65
C MET A 58 7.64 -0.51 -10.61
N ILE A 59 7.94 0.69 -10.10
CA ILE A 59 8.22 1.86 -10.93
C ILE A 59 9.50 1.65 -11.74
N ALA A 60 10.57 1.13 -11.13
CA ALA A 60 11.83 0.89 -11.81
C ALA A 60 11.67 -0.15 -12.94
N LEU A 61 11.05 -1.29 -12.63
CA LEU A 61 10.79 -2.35 -13.61
C LEU A 61 9.87 -1.88 -14.73
N GLY A 62 8.74 -1.25 -14.39
CA GLY A 62 7.80 -0.74 -15.39
C GLY A 62 8.39 0.35 -16.27
N SER A 63 9.20 1.25 -15.70
CA SER A 63 9.89 2.31 -16.47
C SER A 63 10.92 1.73 -17.44
N SER A 64 11.65 0.69 -17.02
CA SER A 64 12.60 -0.02 -17.90
C SER A 64 11.88 -0.69 -19.07
N MET A 65 10.77 -1.38 -18.81
CA MET A 65 9.98 -2.00 -19.88
C MET A 65 9.38 -0.95 -20.82
N LYS A 66 8.98 0.20 -20.28
CA LYS A 66 8.48 1.30 -21.09
C LYS A 66 9.56 1.90 -22.00
N SER A 67 10.82 2.02 -21.53
CA SER A 67 11.93 2.45 -22.39
C SER A 67 12.26 1.45 -23.49
N ASP A 68 11.99 0.16 -23.26
CA ASP A 68 12.15 -0.90 -24.26
C ASP A 68 10.99 -0.92 -25.29
N GLY A 69 10.00 -0.04 -25.15
CA GLY A 69 8.89 0.11 -26.08
C GLY A 69 7.70 -0.84 -25.85
N PHE A 70 7.63 -1.50 -24.69
CA PHE A 70 6.51 -2.41 -24.39
C PHE A 70 5.20 -1.66 -24.12
N HIS A 71 4.09 -2.25 -24.57
CA HIS A 71 2.73 -1.73 -24.32
C HIS A 71 2.30 -1.86 -22.85
N GLU A 72 1.37 -1.01 -22.43
CA GLU A 72 0.86 -0.92 -21.05
C GLU A 72 0.38 -2.27 -20.51
N GLU A 73 -0.38 -3.02 -21.31
CA GLU A 73 -0.91 -4.33 -20.92
C GLU A 73 0.20 -5.33 -20.62
N LEU A 74 1.24 -5.38 -21.47
CA LEU A 74 2.36 -6.30 -21.26
C LEU A 74 3.15 -5.93 -20.01
N ILE A 75 3.38 -4.63 -19.77
CA ILE A 75 4.02 -4.14 -18.55
C ILE A 75 3.23 -4.62 -17.33
N MET A 76 1.92 -4.40 -17.32
CA MET A 76 1.07 -4.79 -16.19
C MET A 76 1.00 -6.32 -16.01
N SER A 77 0.91 -7.07 -17.11
CA SER A 77 0.95 -8.55 -17.12
C SER A 77 2.23 -9.10 -16.50
N SER A 78 3.37 -8.44 -16.75
CA SER A 78 4.68 -8.86 -16.26
C SER A 78 4.86 -8.48 -14.79
N LEU A 79 4.50 -7.26 -14.41
CA LEU A 79 4.57 -6.81 -13.01
C LEU A 79 3.67 -7.67 -12.11
N LEU A 80 2.41 -7.89 -12.51
CA LEU A 80 1.47 -8.72 -11.74
C LEU A 80 1.82 -10.20 -11.80
N GLY A 81 2.26 -10.72 -12.96
CA GLY A 81 2.64 -12.12 -13.11
C GLY A 81 3.85 -12.47 -12.25
N VAL A 82 4.87 -11.61 -12.24
CA VAL A 82 6.03 -11.76 -11.37
C VAL A 82 5.65 -11.59 -9.89
N SER A 83 4.75 -10.65 -9.56
CA SER A 83 4.21 -10.51 -8.20
C SER A 83 3.47 -11.76 -7.74
N PHE A 84 2.63 -12.34 -8.60
CA PHE A 84 1.90 -13.57 -8.32
C PHE A 84 2.84 -14.73 -7.98
N VAL A 85 3.89 -14.94 -8.77
CA VAL A 85 4.89 -15.98 -8.50
C VAL A 85 5.71 -15.65 -7.25
N GLY A 86 6.10 -14.39 -7.08
CA GLY A 86 6.84 -13.92 -5.90
C GLY A 86 6.09 -14.11 -4.58
N ALA A 87 4.76 -13.95 -4.59
CA ALA A 87 3.93 -14.14 -3.40
C ALA A 87 3.99 -15.58 -2.85
N PHE A 88 4.24 -16.60 -3.69
CA PHE A 88 4.47 -17.96 -3.21
C PHE A 88 5.75 -18.12 -2.39
N LEU A 89 6.76 -17.24 -2.58
CA LEU A 89 7.94 -17.23 -1.72
C LEU A 89 7.59 -16.84 -0.28
N VAL A 90 6.65 -15.92 -0.08
CA VAL A 90 6.15 -15.54 1.25
C VAL A 90 5.39 -16.71 1.88
N VAL A 91 4.52 -17.36 1.10
CA VAL A 91 3.80 -18.57 1.54
C VAL A 91 4.79 -19.65 1.98
N GLY A 92 5.83 -19.93 1.19
CA GLY A 92 6.89 -20.89 1.54
C GLY A 92 7.70 -20.46 2.77
N SER A 93 8.02 -19.17 2.87
CA SER A 93 8.77 -18.59 4.00
C SER A 93 8.03 -18.72 5.33
N SER A 94 6.69 -18.72 5.31
CA SER A 94 5.85 -18.91 6.51
C SER A 94 6.12 -20.24 7.23
N PHE A 95 6.51 -21.29 6.50
CA PHE A 95 6.83 -22.60 7.08
C PHE A 95 8.24 -22.65 7.68
N ILE A 96 9.18 -21.91 7.11
CA ILE A 96 10.60 -21.86 7.51
C ILE A 96 10.84 -20.77 8.58
N LEU A 97 9.83 -19.96 8.89
CA LEU A 97 9.87 -18.85 9.85
C LEU A 97 10.57 -19.16 11.19
N PRO A 98 10.40 -20.35 11.82
CA PRO A 98 11.10 -20.70 13.07
C PRO A 98 12.62 -20.68 12.94
N TYR A 99 13.14 -21.06 11.77
CA TYR A 99 14.56 -21.06 11.47
C TYR A 99 15.04 -19.64 11.09
N LEU A 100 14.20 -18.88 10.39
CA LEU A 100 14.52 -17.49 10.02
C LEU A 100 14.58 -16.56 11.24
N ARG A 101 13.88 -16.84 12.35
CA ARG A 101 13.93 -16.01 13.57
C ARG A 101 15.32 -15.76 14.15
N ARG A 102 16.31 -16.60 13.85
CA ARG A 102 17.69 -16.34 14.25
C ARG A 102 18.26 -15.08 13.57
N VAL A 103 17.75 -14.77 12.38
CA VAL A 103 18.12 -13.60 11.57
C VAL A 103 17.10 -12.46 11.74
N ILE A 104 15.80 -12.80 11.83
CA ILE A 104 14.71 -11.82 12.00
C ILE A 104 14.62 -11.40 13.47
N THR A 105 15.49 -10.47 13.88
CA THR A 105 15.41 -9.80 15.18
C THR A 105 14.60 -8.50 15.07
N PRO A 106 14.02 -7.98 16.18
CA PRO A 106 13.34 -6.68 16.18
C PRO A 106 14.22 -5.55 15.64
N THR A 107 15.52 -5.58 15.91
CA THR A 107 16.48 -4.61 15.40
C THR A 107 16.62 -4.68 13.87
N VAL A 108 16.73 -5.88 13.30
CA VAL A 108 16.83 -6.06 11.85
C VAL A 108 15.54 -5.62 11.16
N SER A 109 14.38 -6.03 11.68
CA SER A 109 13.09 -5.61 11.15
C SER A 109 12.92 -4.09 11.20
N GLY A 110 13.28 -3.46 12.32
CA GLY A 110 13.23 -1.99 12.47
C GLY A 110 14.13 -1.23 11.50
N ILE A 111 15.36 -1.71 11.27
CA ILE A 111 16.28 -1.11 10.28
C ILE A 111 15.73 -1.25 8.87
N VAL A 112 15.13 -2.40 8.52
CA VAL A 112 14.51 -2.61 7.20
C VAL A 112 13.35 -1.65 6.99
N VAL A 113 12.45 -1.50 7.96
CA VAL A 113 11.34 -0.54 7.90
C VAL A 113 11.85 0.89 7.77
N LEU A 114 12.91 1.27 8.50
CA LEU A 114 13.54 2.58 8.37
C LEU A 114 14.09 2.83 6.95
N MET A 115 14.78 1.83 6.38
CA MET A 115 15.31 1.91 5.01
C MET A 115 14.20 2.06 3.96
N ILE A 116 13.09 1.33 4.14
CA ILE A 116 11.90 1.46 3.28
C ILE A 116 11.38 2.90 3.35
N GLY A 117 11.15 3.44 4.54
CA GLY A 117 10.69 4.83 4.73
C GLY A 117 11.62 5.86 4.07
N LEU A 118 12.93 5.77 4.33
CA LEU A 118 13.92 6.67 3.72
C LEU A 118 13.93 6.58 2.18
N SER A 119 13.72 5.40 1.61
CA SER A 119 13.64 5.23 0.15
C SER A 119 12.39 5.90 -0.46
N LEU A 120 11.30 5.98 0.30
CA LEU A 120 10.02 6.56 -0.13
C LEU A 120 10.01 8.08 -0.06
N ILE A 121 10.82 8.70 0.81
CA ILE A 121 10.98 10.16 0.87
C ILE A 121 11.29 10.73 -0.52
N LYS A 122 12.15 10.04 -1.30
CA LYS A 122 12.46 10.45 -2.67
C LYS A 122 11.22 10.53 -3.55
N VAL A 123 10.33 9.55 -3.45
CA VAL A 123 9.06 9.53 -4.21
C VAL A 123 8.12 10.63 -3.71
N GLY A 124 8.01 10.81 -2.39
CA GLY A 124 7.23 11.89 -1.79
C GLY A 124 7.67 13.28 -2.24
N ILE A 125 8.99 13.54 -2.33
CA ILE A 125 9.54 14.81 -2.82
C ILE A 125 9.25 15.01 -4.32
N ILE A 126 9.31 13.95 -5.13
CA ILE A 126 8.96 14.03 -6.54
C ILE A 126 7.48 14.39 -6.69
N ASP A 127 6.60 13.74 -5.94
CA ASP A 127 5.17 14.05 -5.95
C ASP A 127 4.88 15.45 -5.42
N PHE A 128 5.60 15.91 -4.39
CA PHE A 128 5.52 17.26 -3.84
C PHE A 128 5.82 18.33 -4.90
N GLY A 129 6.78 18.06 -5.80
CA GLY A 129 7.11 18.94 -6.92
C GLY A 129 6.18 18.85 -8.13
N GLY A 130 5.05 18.11 -8.04
CA GLY A 130 4.10 17.93 -9.15
C GLY A 130 4.17 16.55 -9.82
N GLY A 131 4.95 15.62 -9.29
CA GLY A 131 5.01 14.23 -9.74
C GLY A 131 5.94 13.96 -10.92
N PHE A 132 5.98 12.69 -11.32
CA PHE A 132 6.81 12.21 -12.43
C PHE A 132 6.42 12.85 -13.77
N ALA A 133 5.15 13.18 -13.96
CA ALA A 133 4.67 13.89 -15.15
C ALA A 133 5.27 15.30 -15.25
N ALA A 134 5.19 16.11 -14.18
CA ALA A 134 5.77 17.45 -14.13
C ALA A 134 7.30 17.44 -14.32
N LYS A 135 7.96 16.38 -13.83
CA LYS A 135 9.39 16.16 -14.05
C LYS A 135 9.74 15.91 -15.51
N SER A 136 8.89 15.18 -16.24
CA SER A 136 9.08 14.93 -17.67
C SER A 136 8.77 16.14 -18.56
N SER A 137 7.81 16.99 -18.17
CA SER A 137 7.43 18.20 -18.90
C SER A 137 8.28 19.44 -18.55
N GLY A 138 9.25 19.32 -17.64
CA GLY A 138 10.09 20.43 -17.19
C GLY A 138 9.38 21.45 -16.29
N THR A 139 8.15 21.17 -15.85
CA THR A 139 7.34 22.03 -14.96
C THR A 139 7.44 21.64 -13.49
N PHE A 140 8.45 20.83 -13.16
CA PHE A 140 8.71 20.37 -11.79
C PHE A 140 8.98 21.53 -10.85
N GLY A 141 8.29 21.55 -9.72
CA GLY A 141 8.46 22.58 -8.70
C GLY A 141 7.84 23.94 -9.07
N ASN A 142 6.82 23.96 -9.94
CA ASN A 142 6.05 25.18 -10.15
C ASN A 142 5.43 25.68 -8.83
N TYR A 143 5.27 27.00 -8.68
CA TYR A 143 4.80 27.62 -7.44
C TYR A 143 3.43 27.09 -6.98
N GLU A 144 2.56 26.73 -7.92
CA GLU A 144 1.25 26.13 -7.63
C GLU A 144 1.37 24.74 -6.97
N HIS A 145 2.20 23.85 -7.53
CA HIS A 145 2.43 22.52 -6.98
C HIS A 145 3.12 22.60 -5.61
N LEU A 146 4.16 23.42 -5.49
CA LEU A 146 4.87 23.63 -4.23
C LEU A 146 3.97 24.26 -3.16
N GLY A 147 3.15 25.24 -3.54
CA GLY A 147 2.23 25.92 -2.64
C GLY A 147 1.17 24.97 -2.07
N VAL A 148 0.57 24.14 -2.91
CA VAL A 148 -0.39 23.11 -2.48
C VAL A 148 0.27 22.05 -1.61
N GLY A 149 1.43 21.52 -2.02
CA GLY A 149 2.16 20.53 -1.23
C GLY A 149 2.57 21.07 0.15
N LEU A 150 3.05 22.31 0.21
CA LEU A 150 3.43 22.99 1.46
C LEU A 150 2.21 23.23 2.35
N LEU A 151 1.08 23.63 1.76
CA LEU A 151 -0.17 23.81 2.50
C LEU A 151 -0.56 22.50 3.19
N VAL A 152 -0.58 21.39 2.46
CA VAL A 152 -0.87 20.07 3.04
C VAL A 152 0.10 19.76 4.16
N LEU A 153 1.40 19.93 3.94
CA LEU A 153 2.44 19.67 4.93
C LEU A 153 2.21 20.47 6.22
N ILE A 154 1.95 21.78 6.11
CA ILE A 154 1.69 22.67 7.26
C ILE A 154 0.44 22.22 8.02
N VAL A 155 -0.64 21.90 7.31
CA VAL A 155 -1.89 21.44 7.93
C VAL A 155 -1.65 20.14 8.70
N VAL A 156 -1.00 19.15 8.09
CA VAL A 156 -0.72 17.87 8.76
C VAL A 156 0.18 18.08 9.97
N ILE A 157 1.25 18.88 9.87
CA ILE A 157 2.13 19.20 11.02
C ILE A 157 1.34 19.89 12.13
N GLY A 158 0.50 20.88 11.81
CA GLY A 158 -0.33 21.60 12.78
C GLY A 158 -1.26 20.66 13.55
N PHE A 159 -1.92 19.73 12.85
CA PHE A 159 -2.75 18.70 13.49
C PHE A 159 -1.93 17.67 14.27
N ASN A 160 -0.71 17.35 13.84
CA ASN A 160 0.16 16.42 14.56
C ASN A 160 0.63 16.99 15.91
N CYS A 161 0.87 18.31 15.96
CA CYS A 161 1.20 19.05 17.18
C CYS A 161 0.01 19.22 18.14
N CYS A 162 -1.22 18.93 17.71
CA CYS A 162 -2.40 19.05 18.56
C CYS A 162 -2.37 18.03 19.71
N ARG A 163 -2.94 18.43 20.86
CA ARG A 163 -2.95 17.62 22.09
C ARG A 163 -3.95 16.46 22.03
N SER A 164 -5.01 16.59 21.23
CA SER A 164 -6.04 15.56 21.07
C SER A 164 -5.57 14.43 20.13
N PRO A 165 -5.57 13.16 20.58
CA PRO A 165 -5.14 12.02 19.77
C PRO A 165 -5.94 11.87 18.46
N LEU A 166 -7.25 12.12 18.47
CA LEU A 166 -8.10 12.00 17.28
C LEU A 166 -7.69 12.96 16.15
N LEU A 167 -7.37 14.21 16.49
CA LEU A 167 -6.90 15.19 15.50
C LEU A 167 -5.52 14.83 14.95
N ARG A 168 -4.63 14.26 15.78
CA ARG A 168 -3.31 13.80 15.34
C ARG A 168 -3.41 12.70 14.30
N MET A 169 -4.33 11.77 14.49
CA MET A 169 -4.55 10.64 13.59
C MET A 169 -5.29 11.05 12.30
N GLY A 170 -6.29 11.92 12.45
CA GLY A 170 -7.01 12.49 11.32
C GLY A 170 -6.19 13.50 10.51
N GLY A 171 -5.05 13.98 11.05
CA GLY A 171 -4.26 15.06 10.45
C GLY A 171 -3.89 14.82 8.99
N ILE A 172 -3.49 13.61 8.62
CA ILE A 172 -3.18 13.26 7.22
C ILE A 172 -4.45 13.32 6.34
N ALA A 173 -5.55 12.74 6.80
CA ALA A 173 -6.82 12.77 6.07
C ALA A 173 -7.35 14.21 5.91
N ILE A 174 -7.28 15.02 6.97
CA ILE A 174 -7.67 16.43 6.93
C ILE A 174 -6.75 17.22 6.00
N GLY A 175 -5.43 17.00 6.07
CA GLY A 175 -4.46 17.63 5.17
C GLY A 175 -4.75 17.31 3.71
N LEU A 176 -5.03 16.05 3.38
CA LEU A 176 -5.45 15.63 2.03
C LEU A 176 -6.75 16.32 1.60
N CYS A 177 -7.75 16.42 2.48
CA CYS A 177 -9.01 17.12 2.19
C CYS A 177 -8.79 18.61 1.91
N VAL A 178 -8.03 19.30 2.76
CA VAL A 178 -7.75 20.74 2.57
C VAL A 178 -6.93 20.97 1.30
N GLY A 179 -5.92 20.12 1.05
CA GLY A 179 -5.12 20.17 -0.18
C GLY A 179 -5.96 19.96 -1.44
N TYR A 180 -6.88 18.99 -1.41
CA TYR A 180 -7.79 18.73 -2.52
C TYR A 180 -8.72 19.91 -2.78
N ILE A 181 -9.30 20.52 -1.73
CA ILE A 181 -10.14 21.73 -1.86
C ILE A 181 -9.33 22.89 -2.46
N ALA A 182 -8.10 23.11 -2.00
CA ALA A 182 -7.22 24.14 -2.57
C ALA A 182 -6.93 23.87 -4.05
N SER A 183 -6.65 22.62 -4.42
CA SER A 183 -6.46 22.22 -5.81
C SER A 183 -7.70 22.40 -6.68
N LEU A 184 -8.90 22.19 -6.14
CA LEU A 184 -10.15 22.48 -6.84
C LEU A 184 -10.29 23.98 -7.14
N CYS A 185 -9.99 24.83 -6.17
CA CYS A 185 -10.02 26.29 -6.35
C CYS A 185 -8.99 26.78 -7.39
N LEU A 186 -7.85 26.09 -7.50
CA LEU A 186 -6.80 26.37 -8.48
C LEU A 186 -7.06 25.75 -9.86
N GLY A 187 -8.15 24.99 -10.04
CA GLY A 187 -8.48 24.35 -11.32
C GLY A 187 -7.55 23.20 -11.72
N MET A 188 -6.81 22.63 -10.77
CA MET A 188 -5.82 21.56 -11.02
C MET A 188 -6.44 20.16 -11.12
N VAL A 189 -7.76 20.04 -10.93
CA VAL A 189 -8.48 18.77 -10.84
C VAL A 189 -9.26 18.53 -12.12
N ASP A 190 -8.97 17.41 -12.78
CA ASP A 190 -9.71 16.98 -13.97
C ASP A 190 -10.71 15.86 -13.63
N PHE A 191 -11.99 16.12 -13.88
CA PHE A 191 -13.09 15.17 -13.68
C PHE A 191 -13.45 14.36 -14.93
N SER A 192 -12.81 14.64 -16.07
CA SER A 192 -13.12 13.98 -17.34
C SER A 192 -12.92 12.46 -17.27
N SER A 193 -11.88 12.04 -16.55
CA SER A 193 -11.51 10.63 -16.30
C SER A 193 -12.58 9.83 -15.54
N MET A 194 -13.53 10.48 -14.86
CA MET A 194 -14.58 9.79 -14.08
C MET A 194 -15.85 9.50 -14.89
N ARG A 195 -16.07 10.16 -16.03
CA ARG A 195 -17.35 10.10 -16.76
C ARG A 195 -17.65 8.74 -17.39
N ASN A 196 -16.62 7.95 -17.71
CA ASN A 196 -16.75 6.69 -18.44
C ASN A 196 -16.51 5.45 -17.55
N LEU A 197 -16.41 5.63 -16.22
CA LEU A 197 -16.18 4.50 -15.33
C LEU A 197 -17.47 3.66 -15.15
N PRO A 198 -17.38 2.32 -15.16
CA PRO A 198 -18.52 1.46 -14.88
C PRO A 198 -19.03 1.68 -13.45
N LEU A 199 -20.32 1.44 -13.19
CA LEU A 199 -20.88 1.59 -11.84
C LEU A 199 -20.33 0.55 -10.85
N ILE A 200 -20.06 -0.66 -11.34
CA ILE A 200 -19.55 -1.78 -10.54
C ILE A 200 -18.38 -2.41 -11.28
N THR A 201 -17.27 -2.63 -10.57
CA THR A 201 -16.12 -3.38 -11.06
C THR A 201 -15.99 -4.67 -10.27
N ILE A 202 -16.05 -5.79 -10.98
CA ILE A 202 -15.87 -7.12 -10.40
C ILE A 202 -14.39 -7.53 -10.60
N PRO A 203 -13.76 -8.17 -9.59
CA PRO A 203 -12.41 -8.71 -9.75
C PRO A 203 -12.35 -9.71 -10.91
N HIS A 204 -11.55 -9.42 -11.92
CA HIS A 204 -11.29 -10.33 -13.03
C HIS A 204 -9.88 -10.90 -12.90
N PRO A 205 -9.74 -12.21 -12.59
CA PRO A 205 -8.44 -12.84 -12.49
C PRO A 205 -7.67 -12.72 -13.81
N PHE A 206 -6.40 -12.31 -13.73
CA PHE A 206 -5.48 -12.16 -14.85
C PHE A 206 -6.01 -11.27 -15.98
N LYS A 207 -6.72 -10.17 -15.64
CA LYS A 207 -7.24 -9.19 -16.60
C LYS A 207 -6.23 -8.73 -17.65
N TYR A 208 -4.98 -8.53 -17.24
CA TYR A 208 -3.91 -8.06 -18.12
C TYR A 208 -3.09 -9.20 -18.73
N GLY A 209 -3.48 -10.46 -18.52
CA GLY A 209 -2.71 -11.64 -18.90
C GLY A 209 -1.68 -12.06 -17.83
N PHE A 210 -0.87 -13.06 -18.17
CA PHE A 210 0.18 -13.60 -17.31
C PHE A 210 1.50 -13.67 -18.09
N SER A 211 2.45 -12.82 -17.72
CA SER A 211 3.81 -12.86 -18.24
C SER A 211 4.80 -13.03 -17.09
N PHE A 212 5.79 -13.88 -17.28
CA PHE A 212 6.78 -14.19 -16.26
C PHE A 212 8.18 -14.09 -16.84
N SER A 213 9.01 -13.27 -16.20
CA SER A 213 10.43 -13.18 -16.46
C SER A 213 11.21 -13.55 -15.21
N PHE A 214 12.13 -14.51 -15.35
CA PHE A 214 12.96 -14.97 -14.23
C PHE A 214 13.85 -13.85 -13.67
N HIS A 215 14.37 -12.97 -14.54
CA HIS A 215 15.19 -11.84 -14.11
C HIS A 215 14.40 -10.88 -13.22
N GLN A 216 13.19 -10.50 -13.65
CA GLN A 216 12.31 -9.63 -12.87
C GLN A 216 11.88 -10.31 -11.56
N PHE A 217 11.68 -11.64 -11.59
CA PHE A 217 11.38 -12.44 -10.41
C PHE A 217 12.48 -12.41 -9.36
N LEU A 218 13.75 -12.40 -9.72
CA LEU A 218 14.83 -12.27 -8.73
C LEU A 218 14.74 -10.94 -7.96
N VAL A 219 14.43 -9.85 -8.67
CA VAL A 219 14.30 -8.52 -8.06
C VAL A 219 13.07 -8.45 -7.16
N VAL A 220 11.90 -8.80 -7.69
CA VAL A 220 10.62 -8.76 -6.95
C VAL A 220 10.60 -9.78 -5.81
N GLY A 221 11.16 -10.97 -6.03
CA GLY A 221 11.27 -12.04 -5.04
C GLY A 221 12.12 -11.63 -3.85
N THR A 222 13.19 -10.85 -4.06
CA THR A 222 13.99 -10.28 -2.96
C THR A 222 13.15 -9.34 -2.09
N ILE A 223 12.29 -8.50 -2.70
CA ILE A 223 11.37 -7.63 -1.96
C ILE A 223 10.32 -8.44 -1.20
N TYR A 224 9.82 -9.55 -1.76
CA TYR A 224 8.92 -10.45 -1.02
C TYR A 224 9.60 -11.10 0.19
N LEU A 225 10.89 -11.40 0.12
CA LEU A 225 11.62 -11.88 1.30
C LEU A 225 11.77 -10.77 2.34
N LEU A 226 11.99 -9.52 1.92
CA LEU A 226 11.99 -8.37 2.82
C LEU A 226 10.62 -8.11 3.45
N SER A 227 9.53 -8.30 2.70
CA SER A 227 8.18 -8.11 3.23
C SER A 227 7.84 -9.12 4.34
N VAL A 228 8.49 -10.28 4.36
CA VAL A 228 8.37 -11.21 5.50
C VAL A 228 8.95 -10.58 6.78
N LEU A 229 10.07 -9.84 6.69
CA LEU A 229 10.69 -9.16 7.82
C LEU A 229 9.79 -8.04 8.36
N GLU A 230 9.17 -7.30 7.44
CA GLU A 230 8.19 -6.24 7.72
C GLU A 230 6.95 -6.83 8.42
N ALA A 231 6.31 -7.85 7.83
CA ALA A 231 5.14 -8.51 8.38
C ALA A 231 5.40 -9.08 9.79
N VAL A 232 6.58 -9.70 10.01
CA VAL A 232 6.97 -10.18 11.34
C VAL A 232 7.09 -9.01 12.32
N GLY A 233 7.74 -7.92 11.92
CA GLY A 233 7.87 -6.71 12.74
C GLY A 233 6.51 -6.13 13.13
N ASP A 234 5.62 -5.98 12.16
CA ASP A 234 4.31 -5.37 12.35
C ASP A 234 3.36 -6.22 13.17
N ILE A 235 3.34 -7.54 12.96
CA ILE A 235 2.55 -8.46 13.79
C ILE A 235 3.09 -8.45 15.23
N THR A 236 4.41 -8.37 15.40
CA THR A 236 5.03 -8.27 16.73
C THR A 236 4.67 -6.97 17.42
N ALA A 237 4.76 -5.84 16.71
CA ALA A 237 4.33 -4.53 17.19
C ALA A 237 2.85 -4.53 17.54
N THR A 238 1.99 -5.11 16.69
CA THR A 238 0.56 -5.30 16.95
C THR A 238 0.33 -6.08 18.24
N ALA A 239 1.07 -7.18 18.45
CA ALA A 239 0.98 -7.99 19.65
C ALA A 239 1.40 -7.20 20.91
N MET A 240 2.48 -6.41 20.83
CA MET A 240 2.94 -5.55 21.93
C MET A 240 1.89 -4.50 22.31
N VAL A 241 1.39 -3.72 21.34
CA VAL A 241 0.38 -2.67 21.63
C VAL A 241 -0.96 -3.26 22.07
N SER A 242 -1.27 -4.48 21.62
CA SER A 242 -2.47 -5.23 22.03
C SER A 242 -2.30 -6.01 23.33
N ARG A 243 -1.16 -5.88 24.03
CA ARG A 243 -0.82 -6.61 25.27
C ARG A 243 -0.96 -8.13 25.15
N ARG A 244 -0.51 -8.69 24.03
CA ARG A 244 -0.50 -10.13 23.74
C ARG A 244 0.90 -10.71 23.90
N PRO A 245 1.02 -12.03 24.13
CA PRO A 245 2.33 -12.69 24.22
C PRO A 245 3.18 -12.47 22.97
N ILE A 246 4.43 -12.05 23.18
CA ILE A 246 5.49 -11.88 22.17
C ILE A 246 6.57 -12.96 22.25
N GLN A 247 6.31 -14.02 23.03
CA GLN A 247 7.18 -15.18 23.19
C GLN A 247 6.31 -16.44 23.33
N GLY A 248 6.92 -17.61 23.17
CA GLY A 248 6.24 -18.91 23.26
C GLY A 248 5.56 -19.37 21.96
N GLU A 249 4.91 -20.54 22.04
CA GLU A 249 4.30 -21.22 20.90
C GLU A 249 3.12 -20.45 20.30
N GLU A 250 2.34 -19.78 21.14
CA GLU A 250 1.20 -19.00 20.66
C GLU A 250 1.66 -17.85 19.75
N TYR A 251 2.71 -17.13 20.15
CA TYR A 251 3.33 -16.09 19.33
C TYR A 251 3.92 -16.64 18.03
N GLN A 252 4.57 -17.81 18.09
CA GLN A 252 5.10 -18.49 16.90
C GLN A 252 3.99 -18.85 15.91
N SER A 253 2.91 -19.44 16.40
CA SER A 253 1.78 -19.81 15.57
C SER A 253 1.08 -18.59 14.97
N ARG A 254 0.97 -17.48 15.71
CA ARG A 254 0.45 -16.20 15.19
C ARG A 254 1.33 -15.61 14.09
N LEU A 255 2.66 -15.61 14.26
CA LEU A 255 3.57 -15.13 13.22
C LEU A 255 3.48 -15.98 11.96
N LYS A 256 3.54 -17.32 12.10
CA LYS A 256 3.42 -18.23 10.96
C LYS A 256 2.10 -18.01 10.22
N GLY A 257 1.00 -17.94 10.96
CA GLY A 257 -0.31 -17.75 10.35
C GLY A 257 -0.50 -16.36 9.74
N GLY A 258 0.06 -15.33 10.34
CA GLY A 258 0.05 -13.99 9.78
C GLY A 258 0.87 -13.89 8.50
N VAL A 259 2.11 -14.37 8.48
CA VAL A 259 2.95 -14.36 7.27
C VAL A 259 2.35 -15.25 6.16
N LEU A 260 1.76 -16.38 6.52
CA LEU A 260 1.03 -17.23 5.57
C LEU A 260 -0.15 -16.48 4.96
N ALA A 261 -0.92 -15.76 5.77
CA ALA A 261 -2.03 -14.94 5.30
C ALA A 261 -1.55 -13.77 4.41
N ASP A 262 -0.48 -13.06 4.76
CA ASP A 262 0.14 -12.02 3.92
C ASP A 262 0.50 -12.58 2.52
N GLY A 263 1.12 -13.77 2.48
CA GLY A 263 1.47 -14.45 1.24
C GLY A 263 0.25 -14.84 0.41
N LEU A 264 -0.73 -15.51 1.02
CA LEU A 264 -1.96 -15.94 0.34
C LEU A 264 -2.76 -14.75 -0.20
N VAL A 265 -2.85 -13.67 0.57
CA VAL A 265 -3.51 -12.43 0.15
C VAL A 265 -2.76 -11.81 -1.01
N SER A 266 -1.42 -11.77 -0.97
CA SER A 266 -0.62 -11.27 -2.09
C SER A 266 -0.78 -12.10 -3.37
N VAL A 267 -0.94 -13.42 -3.27
CA VAL A 267 -1.27 -14.29 -4.41
C VAL A 267 -2.62 -13.90 -5.00
N ILE A 268 -3.65 -13.81 -4.16
CA ILE A 268 -5.02 -13.44 -4.58
C ILE A 268 -5.02 -12.04 -5.19
N ALA A 269 -4.37 -11.08 -4.53
CA ALA A 269 -4.26 -9.71 -4.95
C ALA A 269 -3.62 -9.59 -6.34
N SER A 270 -2.45 -10.21 -6.53
CA SER A 270 -1.75 -10.16 -7.81
C SER A 270 -2.57 -10.82 -8.92
N ALA A 271 -3.29 -11.90 -8.60
CA ALA A 271 -4.19 -12.56 -9.55
C ALA A 271 -5.35 -11.65 -10.00
N VAL A 272 -5.98 -10.90 -9.09
CA VAL A 272 -7.11 -10.01 -9.46
C VAL A 272 -6.67 -8.66 -10.03
N GLY A 273 -5.37 -8.39 -10.07
CA GLY A 273 -4.82 -7.13 -10.56
C GLY A 273 -4.69 -6.04 -9.49
N SER A 274 -4.42 -6.43 -8.25
CA SER A 274 -3.93 -5.55 -7.19
C SER A 274 -2.41 -5.67 -7.08
N LEU A 275 -1.78 -4.60 -6.60
CA LEU A 275 -0.39 -4.64 -6.15
C LEU A 275 -0.24 -5.51 -4.90
N PRO A 276 0.98 -6.00 -4.59
CA PRO A 276 1.25 -6.84 -3.43
C PRO A 276 0.84 -6.19 -2.10
N LEU A 277 0.35 -6.99 -1.15
CA LEU A 277 -0.11 -6.51 0.15
C LEU A 277 0.75 -7.04 1.30
N THR A 278 0.77 -6.30 2.39
CA THR A 278 1.41 -6.65 3.66
C THR A 278 0.64 -6.05 4.84
N THR A 279 0.96 -6.52 6.04
CA THR A 279 0.43 -5.96 7.29
C THR A 279 0.74 -4.46 7.42
N PHE A 280 -0.24 -3.66 7.83
CA PHE A 280 -0.18 -2.20 7.86
C PHE A 280 0.28 -1.68 9.25
N ALA A 281 1.52 -1.19 9.31
CA ALA A 281 2.16 -0.72 10.55
C ALA A 281 1.41 0.42 11.26
N GLN A 282 0.80 1.34 10.51
CA GLN A 282 0.16 2.57 11.03
C GLN A 282 -1.00 2.26 11.98
N ASN A 283 -1.64 1.10 11.80
CA ASN A 283 -2.69 0.64 12.70
C ASN A 283 -2.19 0.44 14.14
N ASN A 284 -0.90 0.18 14.36
CA ASN A 284 -0.33 0.08 15.70
C ASN A 284 -0.41 1.42 16.45
N GLY A 285 -0.21 2.54 15.74
CA GLY A 285 -0.38 3.89 16.31
C GLY A 285 -1.84 4.15 16.72
N VAL A 286 -2.79 3.67 15.92
CA VAL A 286 -4.24 3.74 16.23
C VAL A 286 -4.57 2.97 17.50
N ILE A 287 -4.10 1.73 17.60
CA ILE A 287 -4.35 0.88 18.77
C ILE A 287 -3.72 1.49 20.02
N GLN A 288 -2.49 1.99 19.92
CA GLN A 288 -1.78 2.58 21.06
C GLN A 288 -2.49 3.81 21.62
N MET A 289 -3.08 4.65 20.76
CA MET A 289 -3.78 5.87 21.18
C MET A 289 -5.21 5.60 21.65
N THR A 290 -5.94 4.73 20.98
CA THR A 290 -7.35 4.43 21.29
C THR A 290 -7.50 3.39 22.40
N GLY A 291 -6.49 2.55 22.60
CA GLY A 291 -6.56 1.36 23.45
C GLY A 291 -7.44 0.24 22.89
N VAL A 292 -7.95 0.36 21.65
CA VAL A 292 -8.89 -0.58 21.05
C VAL A 292 -8.19 -1.48 20.04
N ALA A 293 -7.91 -2.73 20.43
CA ALA A 293 -7.35 -3.78 19.57
C ALA A 293 -8.40 -4.82 19.13
N SER A 294 -9.67 -4.42 19.02
CA SER A 294 -10.77 -5.36 18.79
C SER A 294 -10.79 -5.90 17.37
N ARG A 295 -10.89 -7.23 17.24
CA ARG A 295 -11.07 -7.91 15.95
C ARG A 295 -12.36 -7.51 15.24
N TYR A 296 -13.40 -7.09 15.98
CA TYR A 296 -14.67 -6.66 15.39
C TYR A 296 -14.49 -5.41 14.53
N VAL A 297 -13.62 -4.49 14.96
CA VAL A 297 -13.26 -3.30 14.17
C VAL A 297 -12.61 -3.72 12.85
N GLY A 298 -11.66 -4.65 12.90
CA GLY A 298 -11.00 -5.18 11.71
C GLY A 298 -11.97 -5.85 10.73
N ARG A 299 -12.94 -6.62 11.22
CA ARG A 299 -14.01 -7.21 10.39
C ARG A 299 -14.88 -6.17 9.71
N THR A 300 -15.22 -5.11 10.43
CA THR A 300 -16.04 -4.00 9.90
C THR A 300 -15.27 -3.24 8.82
N ILE A 301 -13.99 -2.94 9.07
CA ILE A 301 -13.09 -2.31 8.09
C ILE A 301 -12.96 -3.19 6.84
N ALA A 302 -12.78 -4.50 7.00
CA ALA A 302 -12.67 -5.43 5.90
C ALA A 302 -13.90 -5.41 4.98
N VAL A 303 -15.10 -5.49 5.56
CA VAL A 303 -16.37 -5.42 4.80
C VAL A 303 -16.51 -4.06 4.10
N MET A 304 -16.20 -2.97 4.81
CA MET A 304 -16.23 -1.62 4.24
C MET A 304 -15.29 -1.49 3.03
N LEU A 305 -14.06 -1.98 3.14
CA LEU A 305 -13.08 -1.93 2.05
C LEU A 305 -13.51 -2.75 0.83
N VAL A 306 -14.09 -3.94 1.03
CA VAL A 306 -14.64 -4.74 -0.07
C VAL A 306 -15.79 -4.00 -0.76
N ILE A 307 -16.73 -3.44 0.01
CA ILE A 307 -17.86 -2.69 -0.56
C ILE A 307 -17.34 -1.48 -1.35
N LEU A 308 -16.45 -0.68 -0.77
CA LEU A 308 -15.89 0.50 -1.45
C LEU A 308 -15.10 0.11 -2.70
N GLY A 309 -14.37 -1.01 -2.67
CA GLY A 309 -13.61 -1.49 -3.81
C GLY A 309 -14.47 -1.99 -4.99
N LEU A 310 -15.74 -2.33 -4.77
CA LEU A 310 -16.66 -2.71 -5.85
C LEU A 310 -17.12 -1.49 -6.69
N PHE A 311 -17.01 -0.28 -6.15
CA PHE A 311 -17.42 0.95 -6.83
C PHE A 311 -16.18 1.70 -7.35
N PRO A 312 -15.82 1.56 -8.64
CA PRO A 312 -14.61 2.17 -9.19
C PRO A 312 -14.69 3.70 -9.25
N MET A 313 -15.86 4.30 -9.07
CA MET A 313 -16.01 5.75 -8.84
C MET A 313 -15.13 6.24 -7.68
N ILE A 314 -14.95 5.42 -6.64
CA ILE A 314 -14.08 5.76 -5.52
C ILE A 314 -12.62 5.77 -5.98
N GLY A 315 -12.20 4.75 -6.73
CA GLY A 315 -10.87 4.71 -7.34
C GLY A 315 -10.62 5.88 -8.29
N GLY A 316 -11.61 6.21 -9.12
CA GLY A 316 -11.61 7.37 -10.02
C GLY A 316 -11.45 8.68 -9.27
N PHE A 317 -12.21 8.90 -8.19
CA PHE A 317 -12.06 10.07 -7.33
C PHE A 317 -10.61 10.22 -6.82
N PHE A 318 -10.00 9.13 -6.35
CA PHE A 318 -8.61 9.15 -5.91
C PHE A 318 -7.61 9.47 -7.03
N THR A 319 -7.90 9.13 -8.30
CA THR A 319 -7.06 9.54 -9.43
C THR A 319 -7.15 11.03 -9.76
N THR A 320 -8.21 11.72 -9.32
CA THR A 320 -8.35 13.18 -9.52
C THR A 320 -7.49 13.99 -8.54
N ILE A 321 -6.97 13.36 -7.47
CA ILE A 321 -6.14 14.04 -6.48
C ILE A 321 -4.78 14.37 -7.11
N PRO A 322 -4.38 15.65 -7.17
CA PRO A 322 -3.10 16.02 -7.75
C PRO A 322 -1.91 15.42 -6.98
N SER A 323 -0.84 15.06 -7.70
CA SER A 323 0.37 14.50 -7.11
C SER A 323 0.97 15.37 -6.01
N ALA A 324 0.89 16.71 -6.14
CA ALA A 324 1.37 17.64 -5.11
C ALA A 324 0.69 17.46 -3.74
N VAL A 325 -0.63 17.19 -3.74
CA VAL A 325 -1.40 16.93 -2.52
C VAL A 325 -0.96 15.62 -1.87
N LEU A 326 -0.79 14.57 -2.69
CA LEU A 326 -0.29 13.26 -2.24
C LEU A 326 1.15 13.38 -1.71
N GLY A 327 2.00 14.14 -2.39
CA GLY A 327 3.39 14.39 -1.99
C GLY A 327 3.51 15.05 -0.62
N GLY A 328 2.73 16.09 -0.35
CA GLY A 328 2.70 16.74 0.97
C GLY A 328 2.34 15.77 2.11
N ALA A 329 1.35 14.90 1.89
CA ALA A 329 1.01 13.85 2.86
C ALA A 329 2.09 12.76 2.98
N MET A 330 2.68 12.33 1.86
CA MET A 330 3.68 11.26 1.81
C MET A 330 5.01 11.66 2.42
N THR A 331 5.43 12.93 2.31
CA THR A 331 6.69 13.39 2.93
C THR A 331 6.71 13.24 4.45
N LEU A 332 5.55 13.07 5.10
CA LEU A 332 5.42 12.85 6.54
C LEU A 332 5.23 11.39 6.94
N MET A 333 4.98 10.50 5.97
CA MET A 333 4.79 9.05 6.20
C MET A 333 6.13 8.33 6.15
#